data_AF-A0A9X8CTX4-F1
#
_entry.id   AF-A0A9X8CTX4-F1
#
_cell.length_a   1.000
_cell.length_b   1.000
_cell.length_c   1.000
_cell.angle_alpha   90.00
_cell.angle_beta   90.00
_cell.angle_gamma   90.00
#
_symmetry.space_group_name_H-M   'P 1'
#
loop_
_entity.id
_entity.type
_entity.pdbx_description
1 polymer ?
#
loop_
_entity_poly.entity_id
_entity_poly.type
_entity_poly.pdbx_seq_one_letter_code
_entity_poly.pdbx_strand_id
1 'polypeptide(L)'
;MSGNCTSKKELLQFIDQVSFAIDDLLLFLDTHPKEKRALEYYSELSARRNELLEKYAKFYGPLTIDTGNDSDLKSWQWMEQPFPWEQEGGCR
;
A
#
# COMPACT_ATOMS: atom_id res chain seq x y z
N MET A 1 -3.23 -4.34 27.64
CA MET A 1 -3.08 -3.73 26.30
C MET A 1 -2.42 -4.75 25.38
N SER A 2 -3.21 -5.63 24.77
CA SER A 2 -2.70 -6.59 23.77
C SER A 2 -2.78 -5.90 22.42
N GLY A 3 -1.67 -5.31 21.97
CA GLY A 3 -1.58 -4.75 20.63
C GLY A 3 -1.67 -5.91 19.65
N ASN A 4 -2.81 -6.05 18.98
CA ASN A 4 -3.02 -7.07 17.96
C ASN A 4 -1.99 -6.81 16.84
N CYS A 5 -0.92 -7.59 16.82
CA CYS A 5 0.15 -7.45 15.84
C CYS A 5 -0.38 -8.01 14.52
N THR A 6 -1.01 -7.16 13.69
CA THR A 6 -1.54 -7.55 12.38
C THR A 6 -0.42 -8.17 11.56
N SER A 7 -0.59 -9.40 11.11
CA SER A 7 0.48 -10.11 10.40
C SER A 7 0.77 -9.44 9.04
N LYS A 8 1.99 -9.66 8.51
CA LYS A 8 2.37 -9.20 7.16
C LYS A 8 1.33 -9.55 6.11
N LYS A 9 0.81 -10.79 6.17
CA LYS A 9 -0.22 -11.30 5.26
C LYS A 9 -1.55 -10.57 5.41
N GLU A 10 -2.02 -10.35 6.64
CA GLU A 10 -3.28 -9.63 6.89
C GLU A 10 -3.20 -8.18 6.42
N LEU A 11 -2.09 -7.50 6.69
CA LEU A 11 -1.91 -6.11 6.28
C LEU A 11 -1.85 -5.99 4.75
N LEU A 12 -1.15 -6.91 4.08
CA LEU A 12 -1.16 -7.00 2.62
C LEU A 12 -2.57 -7.27 2.08
N GLN A 13 -3.31 -8.20 2.67
CA GLN A 13 -4.70 -8.48 2.27
C GLN A 13 -5.61 -7.26 2.39
N PHE A 14 -5.45 -6.43 3.43
CA PHE A 14 -6.23 -5.19 3.54
C PHE A 14 -5.84 -4.17 2.46
N ILE A 15 -4.55 -4.04 2.15
CA ILE A 15 -4.08 -3.18 1.05
C ILE A 15 -4.68 -3.64 -0.28
N ASP A 16 -4.67 -4.94 -0.55
CA ASP A 16 -5.22 -5.53 -1.78
C ASP A 16 -6.73 -5.27 -1.90
N GLN A 17 -7.49 -5.48 -0.81
CA GLN A 17 -8.93 -5.23 -0.81
C GLN A 17 -9.29 -3.76 -1.08
N VAL A 18 -8.58 -2.83 -0.44
CA VAL A 18 -8.80 -1.39 -0.66
C VAL A 18 -8.37 -1.00 -2.07
N SER A 19 -7.26 -1.54 -2.57
CA SER A 19 -6.77 -1.28 -3.93
C SER A 19 -7.80 -1.76 -4.98
N PHE A 20 -8.34 -2.96 -4.81
CA PHE A 20 -9.39 -3.49 -5.70
C PHE A 20 -10.64 -2.60 -5.69
N ALA A 21 -11.09 -2.14 -4.51
CA ALA A 21 -12.24 -1.25 -4.41
C ALA A 21 -12.01 0.10 -5.11
N ILE A 22 -10.78 0.63 -5.07
CA ILE A 22 -10.39 1.83 -5.82
C ILE A 22 -10.47 1.56 -7.32
N ASP A 23 -9.91 0.45 -7.81
CA ASP A 23 -9.91 0.10 -9.23
C ASP A 23 -11.35 -0.04 -9.77
N ASP A 24 -12.24 -0.70 -9.04
CA ASP A 24 -13.66 -0.85 -9.39
C ASP A 24 -14.38 0.51 -9.42
N LEU A 25 -14.10 1.37 -8.44
CA LEU A 25 -14.68 2.70 -8.38
C LEU A 25 -14.19 3.63 -9.50
N LEU A 26 -12.92 3.50 -9.89
CA LEU A 26 -12.35 4.22 -11.03
C LEU A 26 -13.03 3.80 -12.33
N LEU A 27 -13.24 2.49 -12.54
CA LEU A 27 -13.99 1.97 -13.69
C LEU A 27 -15.42 2.53 -13.75
N PHE A 28 -16.08 2.69 -12.60
CA PHE A 28 -17.37 3.36 -12.54
C PHE A 28 -17.27 4.85 -12.93
N LEU A 29 -16.29 5.57 -12.39
CA LEU A 29 -16.06 6.99 -12.64
C LEU A 29 -15.71 7.30 -14.11
N ASP A 30 -15.10 6.37 -14.85
CA ASP A 30 -14.85 6.51 -16.29
C ASP A 30 -16.16 6.76 -17.08
N THR A 31 -17.27 6.20 -16.60
CA THR A 31 -18.59 6.38 -17.20
C THR A 31 -19.42 7.48 -16.52
N HIS A 32 -19.10 7.83 -15.26
CA HIS A 32 -19.82 8.81 -14.44
C HIS A 32 -18.86 9.83 -13.79
N PRO A 33 -18.12 10.64 -14.56
CA PRO A 33 -16.98 11.42 -14.05
C PRO A 33 -17.35 12.57 -13.09
N LYS A 34 -18.65 12.89 -12.97
CA LYS A 34 -19.16 13.96 -12.09
C LYS A 34 -19.96 13.42 -10.90
N GLU A 35 -20.00 12.10 -10.71
CA GLU A 35 -20.74 11.49 -9.59
C GLU A 35 -20.04 11.80 -8.26
N LYS A 36 -20.62 12.73 -7.51
CA LYS A 36 -19.99 13.28 -6.30
C LYS A 36 -19.71 12.22 -5.25
N ARG A 37 -20.65 11.29 -5.04
CA ARG A 37 -20.49 10.23 -4.04
C ARG A 37 -19.32 9.30 -4.38
N ALA A 38 -19.15 8.98 -5.66
CA ALA A 38 -18.03 8.16 -6.11
C ALA A 38 -16.68 8.89 -5.94
N LEU A 39 -16.63 10.19 -6.21
CA LEU A 39 -15.42 11.01 -5.98
C LEU A 39 -15.07 11.12 -4.48
N GLU A 40 -16.06 11.35 -3.62
CA GLU A 40 -15.87 11.38 -2.17
C GLU A 40 -15.36 10.04 -1.64
N TYR A 41 -15.96 8.94 -2.10
CA TYR A 41 -15.55 7.59 -1.68
C TYR A 41 -14.15 7.21 -2.21
N TYR A 42 -13.79 7.63 -3.42
CA TYR A 42 -12.44 7.48 -3.95
C TYR A 42 -11.40 8.17 -3.06
N SER A 43 -11.70 9.40 -2.60
CA SER A 43 -10.82 10.15 -1.70
C SER A 43 -10.61 9.42 -0.37
N GLU A 44 -11.70 8.91 0.23
CA GLU A 44 -11.64 8.13 1.47
C GLU A 44 -10.80 6.86 1.32
N LEU A 45 -11.07 6.06 0.28
CA LEU A 45 -10.33 4.82 0.03
C LEU A 45 -8.85 5.09 -0.28
N SER A 46 -8.56 6.15 -1.04
CA SER A 46 -7.18 6.54 -1.37
C SER A 46 -6.40 6.92 -0.11
N ALA A 47 -6.99 7.70 0.78
CA ALA A 47 -6.38 8.04 2.07
C ALA A 47 -6.12 6.77 2.91
N ARG A 48 -7.12 5.89 3.02
CA ARG A 48 -7.00 4.62 3.74
C ARG A 48 -5.92 3.70 3.15
N ARG A 49 -5.80 3.64 1.82
CA ARG A 49 -4.76 2.86 1.15
C ARG A 49 -3.37 3.38 1.51
N ASN A 50 -3.18 4.70 1.51
CA ASN A 50 -1.92 5.32 1.88
C ASN A 50 -1.54 5.04 3.33
N GLU A 51 -2.48 5.15 4.28
CA GLU A 51 -2.25 4.80 5.69
C GLU A 51 -1.82 3.34 5.86
N LEU A 52 -2.44 2.42 5.11
CA LEU A 52 -2.08 1.00 5.15
C LEU A 52 -0.69 0.73 4.55
N LEU A 53 -0.35 1.41 3.44
CA LEU A 53 0.96 1.31 2.80
C LEU A 53 2.06 1.85 3.72
N GLU A 54 1.84 3.01 4.36
CA GLU A 54 2.77 3.57 5.35
C GLU A 54 2.95 2.64 6.54
N LYS A 55 1.85 2.09 7.07
CA LYS A 55 1.90 1.11 8.16
C LYS A 55 2.68 -0.13 7.74
N TYR A 56 2.47 -0.62 6.53
CA TYR A 56 3.21 -1.78 6.03
C TYR A 56 4.69 -1.47 5.88
N ALA A 57 5.03 -0.32 5.28
CA ALA A 57 6.42 0.13 5.12
C ALA A 57 7.16 0.18 6.45
N LYS A 58 6.52 0.73 7.48
CA LYS A 58 7.08 0.83 8.84
C LYS A 58 7.43 -0.52 9.47
N PHE A 59 6.65 -1.57 9.22
CA PHE A 59 6.85 -2.88 9.86
C PHE A 59 7.61 -3.88 8.99
N TYR A 60 7.47 -3.79 7.68
CA TYR A 60 7.89 -4.84 6.74
C TYR A 60 8.69 -4.34 5.55
N GLY A 61 8.95 -3.04 5.45
CA GLY A 61 9.58 -2.41 4.29
C GLY A 61 8.56 -1.99 3.22
N PRO A 62 8.93 -1.00 2.37
CA PRO A 62 8.00 -0.36 1.45
C PRO A 62 7.50 -1.31 0.35
N LEU A 63 6.21 -1.21 0.02
CA LEU A 63 5.60 -1.90 -1.14
C LEU A 63 5.57 -1.03 -2.40
N THR A 64 5.68 0.28 -2.24
CA THR A 64 5.72 1.25 -3.34
C THR A 64 6.86 2.23 -3.11
N ILE A 65 7.34 2.86 -4.20
CA ILE A 65 8.37 3.90 -4.13
C ILE A 65 7.94 5.06 -3.23
N ASP A 66 6.64 5.40 -3.24
CA ASP A 66 6.08 6.50 -2.45
C ASP A 66 6.27 6.33 -0.94
N THR A 67 6.34 5.08 -0.47
CA THR A 67 6.58 4.76 0.94
C THR A 67 8.03 4.37 1.23
N GLY A 68 8.91 4.39 0.21
CA GLY A 68 10.32 4.03 0.32
C GLY A 68 11.24 5.19 0.70
N ASN A 69 10.74 6.43 0.68
CA ASN A 69 11.50 7.63 1.02
C ASN A 69 11.08 8.18 2.38
N ASP A 70 11.39 7.47 3.46
CA ASP A 70 11.27 8.05 4.80
C ASP A 70 12.49 8.95 5.06
N SER A 71 12.24 10.22 5.37
CA SER A 71 13.28 11.24 5.58
C SER A 71 14.23 10.93 6.73
N ASP A 72 13.85 10.00 7.61
CA ASP A 72 14.62 9.60 8.79
C ASP A 72 15.51 8.36 8.56
N LEU A 73 15.47 7.75 7.37
CA LEU A 73 16.22 6.51 7.07
C LEU A 73 17.60 6.81 6.46
N LYS A 74 18.63 6.14 6.97
CA LYS A 74 20.04 6.26 6.54
C LYS A 74 20.33 5.62 5.16
N SER A 75 19.34 4.99 4.54
CA SER A 75 19.48 4.22 3.30
C SER A 75 18.18 4.14 2.50
N TRP A 76 18.29 3.88 1.20
CA TRP A 76 17.18 3.78 0.26
C TRP A 76 16.49 2.41 0.35
N GLN A 77 15.58 2.27 1.30
CA GLN A 77 14.98 0.97 1.68
C GLN A 77 14.19 0.27 0.57
N TRP A 78 13.73 1.00 -0.43
CA TRP A 78 13.11 0.42 -1.63
C TRP A 78 14.03 -0.57 -2.34
N MET A 79 15.33 -0.28 -2.42
CA MET A 79 16.32 -1.17 -3.03
C MET A 79 16.80 -2.27 -2.07
N GLU A 80 16.50 -2.16 -0.78
CA GLU A 80 16.91 -3.13 0.23
C GLU A 80 15.94 -4.31 0.35
N GLN A 81 14.72 -4.22 -0.21
CA GLN A 81 13.78 -5.35 -0.23
C GLN A 81 14.14 -6.38 -1.29
N PRO A 82 14.10 -7.69 -0.98
CA PRO A 82 14.41 -8.73 -1.96
C PRO A 82 13.47 -8.59 -3.16
N PHE A 83 14.04 -8.54 -4.36
CA PHE A 83 13.22 -8.46 -5.56
C PHE A 83 12.44 -9.75 -5.75
N PRO A 84 11.24 -9.71 -6.38
CA PRO A 84 10.46 -10.91 -6.64
C PRO A 84 11.20 -11.99 -7.46
N TRP A 85 12.24 -11.60 -8.21
CA TRP A 85 13.11 -12.50 -8.98
C TRP A 85 14.41 -12.88 -8.27
N GLU A 86 14.73 -12.24 -7.13
CA GLU A 86 15.80 -12.70 -6.23
C GLU A 86 15.25 -13.91 -5.45
N GLN A 87 15.50 -15.12 -5.94
CA GLN A 87 15.22 -16.34 -5.18
C GLN A 87 16.00 -16.33 -3.85
N GLU A 88 15.48 -17.02 -2.82
CA GLU A 88 16.22 -17.36 -1.59
C GLU A 88 17.58 -17.99 -1.97
N GLY A 89 18.65 -17.19 -2.00
CA GLY A 89 19.99 -17.64 -2.39
C GLY A 89 20.73 -16.74 -3.39
N GLY A 90 20.09 -15.73 -3.96
CA GLY A 90 20.79 -14.70 -4.74
C GLY A 90 21.56 -13.74 -3.83
N CYS A 91 22.90 -13.79 -3.86
CA CYS A 91 23.73 -12.79 -3.19
C CYS A 91 23.49 -11.40 -3.79
N ARG A 92 23.42 -10.38 -2.92
CA ARG A 92 23.58 -8.97 -3.29
C ARG A 92 25.02 -8.52 -3.14
#